data_AF-A0A139XAQ8-F1
#
_entry.id   AF-A0A139XAQ8-F1
#
_cell.length_a   1.000
_cell.length_b   1.000
_cell.length_c   1.000
_cell.angle_alpha   90.00
_cell.angle_beta   90.00
_cell.angle_gamma   90.00
#
_symmetry.space_group_name_H-M   'P 1'
#
loop_
_entity.id
_entity.type
_entity.pdbx_description
1 polymer ?
#
loop_
_entity_poly.entity_id
_entity_poly.type
_entity_poly.pdbx_seq_one_letter_code
_entity_poly.pdbx_strand_id
1 'polypeptide(L)' 'MVTKTTATRINTIKRKHLVYSLITGLIIGSIIGAPLGWITHRYYYQQRLAQFLLCREQNRNQPAAYVDSICGRSF' A
#
# COMPACT_ATOMS: atom_id res chain seq x y z
N MET A 1 37.03 48.05 -19.27
CA MET A 1 37.03 46.70 -18.66
C MET A 1 35.96 46.69 -17.58
N VAL A 2 34.90 45.89 -17.73
CA VAL A 2 33.78 45.84 -16.77
C VAL A 2 34.09 44.78 -15.72
N THR A 3 34.40 45.20 -14.51
CA THR A 3 34.70 44.32 -13.38
C THR A 3 33.39 43.72 -12.87
N LYS A 4 33.08 42.46 -13.23
CA LYS A 4 31.97 41.71 -12.67
C LYS A 4 32.34 41.28 -11.24
N THR A 5 31.83 42.00 -10.25
CA THR A 5 31.86 41.60 -8.84
C THR A 5 30.94 40.39 -8.67
N THR A 6 31.51 39.20 -8.73
CA THR A 6 30.84 37.97 -8.29
C THR A 6 30.69 38.04 -6.78
N ALA A 7 29.53 38.50 -6.31
CA ALA A 7 29.12 38.31 -4.93
C ALA A 7 29.17 36.81 -4.63
N THR A 8 30.12 36.40 -3.80
CA THR A 8 30.21 35.05 -3.22
C THR A 8 28.99 34.85 -2.33
N ARG A 9 27.87 34.48 -2.96
CA ARG A 9 26.66 34.04 -2.29
C ARG A 9 27.05 32.75 -1.56
N ILE A 10 27.30 32.87 -0.25
CA ILE A 10 27.55 31.74 0.63
C ILE A 10 26.37 30.79 0.40
N ASN A 11 26.65 29.68 -0.28
CA ASN A 11 25.68 28.65 -0.64
C ASN A 11 25.34 27.85 0.62
N THR A 12 24.65 28.48 1.59
CA THR A 12 23.87 27.74 2.57
C THR A 12 22.64 27.22 1.84
N ILE A 13 22.81 26.19 1.01
CA ILE A 13 21.73 25.31 0.61
C ILE A 13 21.12 24.83 1.93
N LYS A 14 20.00 25.44 2.32
CA LYS A 14 19.35 25.16 3.59
C LYS A 14 19.02 23.67 3.59
N ARG A 15 19.70 22.86 4.41
CA ARG A 15 19.40 21.41 4.58
C ARG A 15 17.89 21.15 4.77
N LYS A 16 17.18 22.13 5.33
CA LYS A 16 15.72 22.15 5.46
C LYS A 16 14.97 21.97 4.13
N HIS A 17 15.43 22.54 3.01
CA HIS A 17 14.75 22.37 1.71
C HIS A 17 14.89 20.96 1.14
N LEU A 18 16.00 20.27 1.41
CA LEU A 18 16.20 18.89 0.96
C LEU A 18 15.25 17.93 1.69
N VAL A 19 15.17 18.07 3.02
CA VAL A 19 14.26 17.28 3.85
C VAL A 19 12.80 17.56 3.50
N TYR A 20 12.44 18.82 3.26
CA TYR A 20 11.08 19.18 2.86
C TYR A 20 10.70 18.57 1.51
N SER A 21 11.59 18.63 0.52
CA SER A 21 11.39 18.03 -0.80
C SER A 21 11.20 16.50 -0.72
N LEU A 22 12.02 15.84 0.09
CA LEU A 22 11.93 14.39 0.31
C LEU A 22 10.61 14.00 0.99
N ILE A 23 10.20 14.73 2.03
CA ILE A 23 8.93 14.50 2.74
C ILE A 23 7.76 14.72 1.79
N THR A 24 7.75 15.81 1.02
CA THR A 24 6.67 16.05 0.05
C THR A 24 6.60 14.96 -1.01
N GLY A 25 7.73 14.49 -1.54
CA GLY A 25 7.77 13.39 -2.50
C GLY A 25 7.26 12.07 -1.89
N LEU A 26 7.61 11.79 -0.63
CA LEU A 26 7.18 10.58 0.06
C LEU A 26 5.69 10.60 0.39
N ILE A 27 5.14 11.76 0.80
CA ILE A 27 3.70 11.92 1.03
C ILE A 27 2.94 11.68 -0.27
N ILE A 28 3.32 12.35 -1.36
CA ILE A 28 2.66 12.18 -2.66
C ILE A 28 2.76 10.74 -3.15
N GLY A 29 3.96 10.13 -3.05
CA GLY A 29 4.17 8.73 -3.42
C GLY A 29 3.35 7.76 -2.57
N SER A 30 3.20 8.02 -1.27
CA SER A 30 2.40 7.18 -0.36
C SER A 30 0.90 7.30 -0.61
N ILE A 31 0.39 8.48 -0.96
CA ILE A 31 -1.03 8.68 -1.28
C ILE A 31 -1.41 7.94 -2.55
N ILE A 32 -0.50 7.79 -3.51
CA ILE A 32 -0.75 7.02 -4.73
C ILE A 32 -0.51 5.52 -4.50
N GLY A 33 0.54 5.16 -3.76
CA GLY A 33 0.93 3.76 -3.53
C GLY A 33 0.08 3.02 -2.50
N ALA A 34 -0.37 3.68 -1.43
CA ALA A 34 -1.13 3.05 -0.36
C ALA A 34 -2.52 2.56 -0.77
N PRO A 35 -3.32 3.31 -1.56
CA PRO A 35 -4.61 2.82 -2.06
C PRO A 35 -4.45 1.58 -2.94
N LEU A 36 -3.38 1.50 -3.75
CA LEU A 36 -3.11 0.34 -4.61
C LEU A 36 -2.84 -0.92 -3.77
N GLY A 37 -2.03 -0.81 -2.72
CA GLY A 37 -1.78 -1.90 -1.77
C GLY A 37 -3.03 -2.32 -1.00
N TRP A 38 -3.86 -1.36 -0.59
CA TRP A 38 -5.11 -1.63 0.11
C TRP A 38 -6.13 -2.36 -0.77
N ILE A 39 -6.29 -1.92 -2.02
CA ILE A 39 -7.21 -2.54 -2.98
C ILE A 39 -6.79 -3.98 -3.28
N THR A 40 -5.50 -4.22 -3.52
CA THR A 40 -4.99 -5.59 -3.75
C THR A 40 -5.26 -6.49 -2.54
N HIS A 41 -5.00 -6.01 -1.33
CA HIS A 41 -5.29 -6.77 -0.11
C HIS A 41 -6.79 -7.09 0.02
N ARG A 42 -7.66 -6.11 -0.21
CA ARG A 42 -9.12 -6.28 -0.14
C ARG A 42 -9.62 -7.29 -1.17
N TYR A 43 -9.10 -7.25 -2.38
CA TYR A 43 -9.49 -8.16 -3.46
C TYR A 43 -9.10 -9.61 -3.15
N TYR A 44 -7.87 -9.82 -2.67
CA TYR A 44 -7.41 -11.15 -2.22
C TYR A 44 -8.27 -11.70 -1.07
N TYR A 45 -8.61 -10.85 -0.09
CA TYR A 45 -9.44 -11.25 1.03
C TYR A 45 -10.85 -11.63 0.57
N GLN A 46 -11.43 -10.86 -0.35
CA GLN A 46 -12.75 -11.14 -0.92
C GLN A 46 -12.77 -12.42 -1.76
N GLN A 47 -11.72 -12.69 -2.54
CA GLN A 47 -11.60 -13.95 -3.31
C GLN A 47 -11.59 -15.17 -2.40
N ARG A 48 -10.83 -15.11 -1.30
CA ARG A 48 -10.74 -16.21 -0.33
C ARG A 48 -12.09 -16.48 0.34
N LEU A 49 -12.81 -15.42 0.69
CA LEU A 49 -14.18 -15.50 1.22
C LEU A 49 -15.15 -16.14 0.22
N ALA A 50 -15.09 -15.73 -1.05
CA ALA A 50 -15.96 -16.29 -2.09
C ALA A 50 -15.70 -17.79 -2.30
N GLN A 51 -14.44 -18.23 -2.34
CA GLN A 51 -14.08 -19.65 -2.47
C GLN A 51 -14.57 -20.47 -1.27
N PHE A 52 -14.45 -19.93 -0.06
CA PHE A 52 -14.96 -20.59 1.14
C PHE A 52 -16.48 -20.76 1.09
N LEU A 53 -17.22 -19.71 0.72
CA LEU A 53 -18.68 -19.75 0.63
C LEU A 53 -19.16 -20.76 -0.42
N LEU A 54 -18.55 -20.76 -1.61
CA LEU A 54 -18.87 -21.72 -2.67
C LEU A 54 -18.64 -23.16 -2.22
N CYS A 55 -17.51 -23.43 -1.57
CA CYS A 55 -17.17 -24.75 -1.06
C CYS A 55 -18.15 -25.21 0.03
N ARG A 56 -18.60 -24.30 0.90
CA ARG A 56 -19.59 -24.59 1.95
C ARG A 56 -20.99 -24.86 1.38
N GLU A 57 -21.41 -24.11 0.37
CA GLU A 57 -22.68 -24.36 -0.32
C GLU A 57 -22.67 -25.71 -1.05
N GLN A 58 -21.57 -26.04 -1.72
CA GLN A 58 -21.43 -27.30 -2.43
C GLN A 58 -21.41 -28.51 -1.50
N ASN A 59 -20.93 -28.35 -0.26
CA ASN A 59 -20.86 -29.41 0.75
C ASN A 59 -21.89 -29.23 1.88
N ARG A 60 -22.98 -28.49 1.63
CA ARG A 60 -24.01 -28.18 2.65
C ARG A 60 -24.64 -29.41 3.31
N ASN A 61 -24.63 -30.55 2.62
CA ASN A 61 -25.21 -31.82 3.10
C ASN A 61 -24.28 -32.61 4.03
N GLN A 62 -23.04 -32.15 4.23
CA GLN A 62 -22.05 -32.82 5.07
C GLN A 62 -21.95 -32.15 6.45
N PRO A 63 -21.53 -32.91 7.50
CA PRO A 63 -21.40 -32.37 8.84
C PRO A 63 -20.41 -31.19 8.87
N ALA A 64 -20.76 -30.14 9.62
CA ALA A 64 -20.01 -28.88 9.65
C ALA A 64 -18.51 -29.04 9.97
N ALA A 65 -18.15 -30.05 10.77
CA ALA A 65 -16.75 -30.38 11.07
C ALA A 65 -15.96 -30.86 9.84
N TYR A 66 -16.61 -31.58 8.92
CA TYR A 66 -15.98 -32.03 7.67
C TYR A 66 -15.84 -30.88 6.67
N VAL A 67 -16.88 -30.05 6.54
CA VAL A 67 -16.85 -28.88 5.64
C VAL A 67 -15.78 -27.87 6.07
N ASP A 68 -15.63 -27.62 7.38
CA ASP A 68 -14.56 -26.76 7.91
C ASP A 68 -13.15 -27.33 7.67
N SER A 69 -13.00 -28.66 7.58
CA SER A 69 -11.69 -29.31 7.33
C SER A 69 -11.26 -29.23 5.87
N ILE A 70 -12.22 -29.16 4.93
CA ILE A 70 -11.97 -29.11 3.48
C ILE A 70 -11.95 -27.69 2.96
N CYS A 71 -12.98 -26.90 3.31
CA CYS A 71 -13.09 -25.53 2.86
C CYS A 71 -12.20 -24.58 3.68
N GLY A 72 -11.60 -25.06 4.78
CA GLY A 72 -10.85 -24.26 5.74
C GLY A 72 -11.77 -23.43 6.63
N ARG A 73 -11.23 -22.73 7.63
CA ARG A 73 -12.00 -21.77 8.43
C ARG A 73 -11.65 -20.36 7.99
N SER A 74 -12.64 -19.48 7.99
CA SER A 74 -12.42 -18.05 7.68
C SER A 74 -11.60 -17.33 8.76
N PHE A 75 -11.29 -17.99 9.88
CA PHE A 75 -10.59 -17.45 11.06
C PHE A 75 -9.78 -18.55 11.75
#